data_AF-A0A351GGY5-F1
#
_entry.id   AF-A0A351GGY5-F1
#
_cell.length_a   1.000
_cell.length_b   1.000
_cell.length_c   1.000
_cell.angle_alpha   90.00
_cell.angle_beta   90.00
_cell.angle_gamma   90.00
#
_symmetry.space_group_name_H-M   'P 1'
#
loop_
_entity.id
_entity.type
_entity.pdbx_description
1 polymer ?
#
loop_
_entity_poly.entity_id
_entity_poly.type
_entity_poly.pdbx_seq_one_letter_code
_entity_poly.pdbx_strand_id
1 'polypeptide(L)'
;MARDIIEISIPIIEYHQNRDDLQSWLKTKVGKVNKKINVIVTLKKSLDARKSNIKFNLRLEVFTGSDFPDELKTPDFLPLNNGTVHIIGFGPAGIFAALHCLQVGMKPIVIERGQAVKQRRRDVAKLNREGEIN
;
A
#
# COMPACT_ATOMS: atom_id res chain seq x y z
N MET A 1 -18.24 -11.85 6.42
CA MET A 1 -18.09 -13.17 5.78
C MET A 1 -16.68 -13.65 6.05
N ALA A 2 -16.48 -14.96 6.27
CA ALA A 2 -15.15 -15.49 6.59
C ALA A 2 -14.20 -15.28 5.40
N ARG A 3 -13.20 -14.41 5.57
CA ARG A 3 -12.15 -14.13 4.59
C ARG A 3 -11.11 -15.25 4.73
N ASP A 4 -11.01 -16.12 3.74
CA ASP A 4 -10.04 -17.21 3.75
C ASP A 4 -8.64 -16.62 3.49
N ILE A 5 -7.83 -16.53 4.55
CA ILE A 5 -6.45 -16.05 4.49
C ILE A 5 -5.52 -17.26 4.48
N ILE A 6 -4.66 -17.33 3.48
CA ILE A 6 -3.70 -18.41 3.29
C ILE A 6 -2.29 -17.85 3.22
N GLU A 7 -1.36 -18.49 3.92
CA GLU A 7 0.05 -18.15 3.87
C GLU A 7 0.83 -19.25 3.13
N ILE A 8 1.61 -18.85 2.12
CA ILE A 8 2.45 -19.77 1.34
C ILE A 8 3.85 -19.22 1.17
N SER A 9 4.83 -20.12 1.13
CA SER A 9 6.22 -19.80 0.84
C SER A 9 6.61 -20.37 -0.52
N ILE A 10 7.02 -19.50 -1.44
CA ILE A 10 7.32 -19.85 -2.83
C ILE A 10 8.78 -19.52 -3.14
N PRO A 11 9.59 -20.45 -3.66
CA PRO A 11 10.91 -20.14 -4.21
C PRO A 11 10.89 -18.96 -5.17
N ILE A 12 11.87 -18.06 -5.08
CA ILE A 12 11.91 -16.84 -5.89
C ILE A 12 11.90 -17.15 -7.39
N ILE A 13 12.58 -18.20 -7.82
CA ILE A 13 12.66 -18.62 -9.22
C ILE A 13 11.28 -19.03 -9.73
N GLU A 14 10.56 -19.87 -8.98
CA GLU A 14 9.22 -20.34 -9.30
C GLU A 14 8.22 -19.18 -9.37
N TYR A 15 8.30 -18.21 -8.45
CA TYR A 15 7.46 -17.00 -8.51
C TYR A 15 7.72 -16.18 -9.77
N HIS A 16 8.98 -16.00 -10.18
CA HIS A 16 9.31 -15.17 -11.35
C HIS A 16 8.93 -15.85 -12.67
N GLN A 17 9.06 -17.18 -12.76
CA GLN A 17 8.63 -17.94 -13.94
C GLN A 17 7.13 -17.79 -14.23
N ASN A 18 6.31 -17.54 -13.21
CA ASN A 18 4.86 -17.42 -13.31
C ASN A 18 4.39 -15.96 -13.13
N ARG A 19 5.28 -14.97 -13.22
CA ARG A 19 4.94 -13.57 -12.90
C ARG A 19 3.87 -13.00 -13.81
N ASP A 20 3.91 -13.34 -15.09
CA ASP A 20 3.02 -12.77 -16.10
C ASP A 20 1.58 -13.32 -15.99
N ASP A 21 1.41 -14.53 -15.45
CA ASP A 21 0.10 -15.16 -15.19
C ASP A 21 -0.06 -15.55 -13.70
N LEU A 22 0.42 -14.67 -12.81
CA LEU A 22 0.55 -14.96 -11.39
C LEU A 22 -0.79 -15.32 -10.72
N GLN A 23 -1.89 -14.69 -11.14
CA GLN A 23 -3.23 -14.97 -10.59
C GLN A 23 -3.66 -16.40 -10.86
N SER A 24 -3.65 -16.82 -12.12
CA SER A 24 -4.10 -18.16 -12.51
C SER A 24 -3.21 -19.22 -11.88
N TRP A 25 -1.90 -18.98 -11.87
CA TRP A 25 -0.95 -19.88 -11.24
C TRP A 25 -1.11 -19.97 -9.71
N LEU A 26 -1.36 -18.85 -9.01
CA LEU A 26 -1.64 -18.89 -7.58
C LEU A 26 -2.92 -19.68 -7.27
N LYS A 27 -3.95 -19.59 -8.12
CA LYS A 27 -5.17 -20.40 -7.97
C LYS A 27 -4.88 -21.90 -8.03
N THR A 28 -3.98 -22.34 -8.93
CA THR A 28 -3.59 -23.76 -9.00
C THR A 28 -2.77 -24.18 -7.77
N LYS A 29 -1.86 -23.32 -7.29
CA LYS A 29 -1.05 -23.58 -6.08
C LYS A 29 -1.87 -23.65 -4.80
N VAL A 30 -2.91 -22.83 -4.70
CA VAL A 30 -3.76 -22.72 -3.50
C VAL A 30 -4.91 -23.73 -3.50
N GLY A 31 -5.24 -24.33 -4.65
CA GLY A 31 -6.43 -25.17 -4.93
C GLY A 31 -6.58 -26.49 -4.15
N LYS A 32 -6.47 -26.46 -2.81
CA LYS A 32 -6.85 -27.53 -1.88
C LYS A 32 -8.17 -27.26 -1.15
N VAL A 33 -8.87 -26.17 -1.46
CA VAL A 33 -10.19 -25.87 -0.91
C VAL A 33 -11.23 -26.14 -2.00
N ASN A 34 -12.19 -27.01 -1.70
CA ASN A 34 -13.19 -27.60 -2.61
C ASN A 34 -14.22 -26.59 -3.19
N LYS A 35 -13.85 -25.31 -3.32
CA LYS A 35 -14.68 -24.20 -3.78
C LYS A 35 -13.99 -23.48 -4.94
N LYS A 36 -14.76 -23.12 -5.98
CA LYS A 36 -14.27 -22.36 -7.14
C LYS A 36 -13.70 -21.01 -6.69
N ILE A 37 -12.40 -20.79 -6.95
CA ILE A 37 -11.69 -19.54 -6.60
C ILE A 37 -11.98 -18.47 -7.65
N ASN A 38 -12.53 -17.35 -7.21
CA ASN A 38 -12.81 -16.17 -8.05
C ASN A 38 -11.56 -15.34 -8.28
N VAL A 39 -10.91 -14.92 -7.19
CA VAL A 39 -9.74 -14.03 -7.20
C VAL A 39 -8.90 -14.24 -5.95
N ILE A 40 -7.59 -14.01 -6.08
CA ILE A 40 -6.65 -14.05 -4.97
C ILE A 40 -6.00 -12.66 -4.83
N VAL A 41 -6.13 -12.01 -3.68
CA VAL A 41 -5.46 -10.73 -3.42
C VAL A 41 -4.20 -10.99 -2.60
N THR A 42 -3.06 -10.47 -3.04
CA THR A 42 -1.83 -10.53 -2.25
C THR A 42 -1.86 -9.42 -1.19
N LEU A 43 -2.08 -9.79 0.08
CA LEU A 43 -2.08 -8.85 1.20
C LEU A 43 -0.67 -8.46 1.62
N LYS A 44 0.26 -9.41 1.59
CA LYS A 44 1.66 -9.19 1.97
C LYS A 44 2.57 -10.06 1.12
N LYS A 45 3.72 -9.49 0.75
CA LYS A 45 4.84 -10.19 0.14
C LYS A 45 6.11 -9.83 0.89
N SER A 46 6.82 -10.82 1.40
CA SER A 46 8.12 -10.64 2.05
C SER A 46 9.13 -11.64 1.49
N LEU A 47 10.41 -11.27 1.49
CA LEU A 47 11.51 -12.10 0.99
C LEU A 47 12.26 -12.72 2.16
N ASP A 48 12.37 -14.04 2.20
CA ASP A 48 13.31 -14.76 3.07
C ASP A 48 14.56 -15.13 2.27
N ALA A 49 15.63 -14.36 2.47
CA ALA A 49 16.92 -14.53 1.81
C ALA A 49 18.01 -15.03 2.77
N ARG A 50 17.65 -15.61 3.93
CA ARG A 50 18.61 -16.07 4.94
C ARG A 50 19.34 -17.37 4.54
N LYS A 51 18.82 -18.11 3.56
CA LYS A 51 19.38 -19.36 3.04
C LYS A 51 19.48 -19.30 1.52
N SER A 52 20.29 -20.17 0.94
CA SER A 52 20.47 -20.29 -0.53
C SER A 52 19.16 -20.51 -1.29
N ASN A 53 18.22 -21.27 -0.71
CA ASN A 53 16.87 -21.38 -1.24
C ASN A 53 16.02 -20.18 -0.83
N ILE A 54 16.17 -19.07 -1.57
CA ILE A 54 15.47 -17.81 -1.36
C ILE A 54 13.98 -17.96 -1.70
N LYS A 55 13.09 -17.52 -0.79
CA LYS A 55 11.64 -17.67 -0.93
C LYS A 55 10.90 -16.34 -0.73
N PHE A 56 9.79 -16.16 -1.43
CA PHE A 56 8.76 -15.20 -1.03
C PHE A 56 7.77 -15.85 -0.08
N ASN A 57 7.54 -15.23 1.07
CA ASN A 57 6.40 -15.52 1.93
C ASN A 57 5.25 -14.59 1.53
N LEU A 58 4.16 -15.19 1.04
CA LEU A 58 2.96 -14.51 0.60
C LEU A 58 1.85 -14.74 1.62
N ARG A 59 1.14 -13.67 1.98
CA ARG A 59 -0.15 -13.74 2.65
C ARG A 59 -1.21 -13.37 1.64
N LEU A 60 -2.08 -14.33 1.35
CA LEU A 60 -3.06 -14.29 0.26
C LEU A 60 -4.47 -14.28 0.86
N GLU A 61 -5.32 -13.42 0.35
CA GLU A 61 -6.76 -13.43 0.61
C GLU A 61 -7.46 -14.10 -0.56
N VAL A 62 -8.24 -15.13 -0.28
CA VAL A 62 -8.84 -16.00 -1.30
C VAL A 62 -10.34 -15.83 -1.30
N PHE A 63 -10.88 -15.43 -2.44
CA PHE A 63 -12.30 -15.18 -2.65
C PHE A 63 -12.91 -16.34 -3.43
N THR A 64 -14.02 -16.90 -2.95
CA THR A 64 -14.68 -18.07 -3.55
C THR A 64 -16.20 -17.88 -3.67
N GLY A 65 -16.83 -18.63 -4.57
CA GLY A 65 -18.29 -18.62 -4.71
C GLY A 65 -18.84 -17.26 -5.15
N SER A 66 -19.60 -16.59 -4.29
CA SER A 66 -20.14 -15.24 -4.52
C SER A 66 -19.32 -14.11 -3.87
N ASP A 67 -18.17 -14.43 -3.27
CA ASP A 67 -17.33 -13.46 -2.56
C ASP A 67 -16.32 -12.79 -3.51
N PHE A 68 -16.07 -11.49 -3.29
CA PHE A 68 -15.15 -10.65 -4.06
C PHE A 68 -14.51 -9.57 -3.17
N PRO A 69 -13.33 -9.05 -3.55
CA PRO A 69 -12.68 -7.97 -2.81
C PRO A 69 -13.58 -6.74 -2.71
N ASP A 70 -13.55 -6.10 -1.54
CA ASP A 70 -14.21 -4.81 -1.36
C ASP A 70 -13.63 -3.79 -2.35
N GLU A 71 -14.50 -3.01 -3.00
CA GLU A 71 -14.05 -1.88 -3.80
C GLU A 71 -13.39 -0.82 -2.91
N LEU A 72 -12.33 -0.19 -3.41
CA LEU A 72 -11.69 0.94 -2.74
C LEU A 72 -12.67 2.11 -2.68
N LYS A 73 -13.16 2.41 -1.47
CA LYS A 73 -13.99 3.58 -1.22
C LYS A 73 -13.12 4.79 -0.94
N THR A 74 -13.36 5.88 -1.66
CA THR A 74 -12.83 7.19 -1.27
C THR A 74 -13.48 7.62 0.03
N PRO A 75 -12.76 8.30 0.93
CA PRO A 75 -13.37 8.82 2.14
C PRO A 75 -14.45 9.86 1.83
N ASP A 76 -15.52 9.84 2.60
CA ASP A 76 -16.53 10.90 2.58
C ASP A 76 -15.98 12.14 3.28
N PHE A 77 -16.34 13.31 2.76
CA PHE A 77 -15.98 14.60 3.34
C PHE A 77 -17.24 15.34 3.75
N LEU A 78 -17.32 15.70 5.03
CA LEU A 78 -18.41 16.52 5.53
C LEU A 78 -18.25 17.98 5.03
N PRO A 79 -19.35 18.72 4.84
CA PRO A 79 -19.27 20.16 4.60
C PRO A 79 -18.45 20.86 5.68
N LEU A 80 -17.66 21.86 5.28
CA LEU A 80 -16.83 22.59 6.22
C LEU A 80 -17.68 23.43 7.20
N ASN A 81 -17.34 23.36 8.48
CA ASN A 81 -17.85 24.22 9.54
C ASN A 81 -16.86 25.39 9.79
N ASN A 82 -17.15 26.22 10.80
CA ASN A 82 -16.31 27.37 11.15
C ASN A 82 -15.01 27.00 11.90
N GLY A 83 -14.79 25.72 12.20
CA GLY A 83 -13.60 25.22 12.86
C GLY A 83 -12.38 25.23 11.94
N THR A 84 -11.30 25.88 12.38
CA THR A 84 -10.03 25.93 11.65
C THR A 84 -8.91 25.29 12.47
N VAL A 85 -8.15 24.41 11.85
CA VAL A 85 -7.02 23.72 12.48
C VAL A 85 -5.73 24.10 11.75
N HIS A 86 -4.77 24.68 12.47
CA HIS A 86 -3.46 25.00 11.93
C HIS A 86 -2.51 23.83 12.15
N ILE A 87 -1.92 23.33 11.08
CA ILE A 87 -1.04 22.16 11.07
C ILE A 87 0.35 22.62 10.63
N ILE A 88 1.34 22.45 11.50
CA ILE A 88 2.73 22.81 11.21
C ILE A 88 3.48 21.55 10.76
N GLY A 89 3.87 21.53 9.50
CA GLY A 89 4.53 20.42 8.81
C GLY A 89 3.59 19.67 7.85
N PHE A 90 4.07 19.39 6.64
CA PHE A 90 3.39 18.61 5.60
C PHE A 90 4.12 17.29 5.32
N GLY A 91 4.66 16.68 6.38
CA GLY A 91 5.07 15.28 6.38
C GLY A 91 3.87 14.33 6.52
N PRO A 92 4.11 13.01 6.68
CA PRO A 92 3.04 12.03 6.80
C PRO A 92 2.01 12.39 7.88
N ALA A 93 2.47 12.74 9.09
CA ALA A 93 1.57 13.12 10.19
C ALA A 93 0.68 14.33 9.85
N GLY A 94 1.24 15.38 9.25
CA GLY A 94 0.49 16.58 8.89
C GLY A 94 -0.50 16.35 7.75
N ILE A 95 -0.13 15.52 6.76
CA ILE A 95 -1.04 15.09 5.69
C ILE A 95 -2.23 14.33 6.27
N PHE A 96 -1.99 13.35 7.15
CA PHE A 96 -3.05 12.58 7.80
C PHE A 96 -3.95 13.45 8.69
N ALA A 97 -3.37 14.38 9.45
CA ALA A 97 -4.13 15.32 10.26
C ALA A 97 -5.03 16.22 9.40
N ALA A 98 -4.53 16.72 8.26
CA ALA A 98 -5.31 17.55 7.33
C ALA A 98 -6.44 16.75 6.68
N LEU A 99 -6.16 15.52 6.24
CA LEU A 99 -7.18 14.60 5.70
C LEU A 99 -8.29 14.35 6.72
N HIS A 100 -7.91 14.07 7.97
CA HIS A 100 -8.88 13.83 9.03
C HIS A 100 -9.74 15.06 9.34
N CYS A 101 -9.14 16.26 9.37
CA CYS A 101 -9.89 17.51 9.53
C CYS A 101 -10.99 17.63 8.47
N LEU A 102 -10.66 17.37 7.19
CA LEU A 102 -11.63 17.41 6.10
C LEU A 102 -12.75 16.36 6.27
N GLN A 103 -12.40 15.15 6.71
CA GLN A 103 -13.40 14.09 6.97
C GLN A 103 -14.41 14.48 8.06
N VAL A 104 -13.98 15.25 9.06
CA VAL A 104 -14.84 15.71 10.17
C VAL A 104 -15.40 17.13 9.95
N GLY A 105 -15.23 17.70 8.76
CA GLY A 105 -15.78 19.01 8.39
C GLY A 105 -15.04 20.21 8.98
N MET A 106 -13.80 20.06 9.45
CA MET A 106 -12.96 21.19 9.85
C MET A 106 -12.04 21.64 8.71
N LYS A 107 -11.74 22.93 8.64
CA LYS A 107 -10.82 23.50 7.66
C LYS A 107 -9.36 23.37 8.14
N PRO A 108 -8.53 22.50 7.52
CA PRO A 108 -7.11 22.48 7.81
C PRO A 108 -6.38 23.64 7.10
N ILE A 109 -5.43 24.27 7.78
CA ILE A 109 -4.45 25.19 7.22
C ILE A 109 -3.08 24.59 7.49
N VAL A 110 -2.44 24.07 6.44
CA VAL A 110 -1.12 23.45 6.56
C VAL A 110 -0.02 24.44 6.22
N ILE A 111 0.98 24.53 7.08
CA ILE A 111 2.16 25.36 6.91
C ILE A 111 3.39 24.45 6.92
N GLU A 112 4.16 24.44 5.83
CA GLU A 112 5.41 23.68 5.72
C GLU A 112 6.55 24.65 5.40
N ARG A 113 7.67 24.50 6.11
CA ARG A 113 8.88 25.32 5.92
C ARG A 113 9.65 24.90 4.67
N GLY A 114 9.57 23.62 4.31
CA GLY A 114 10.27 23.03 3.18
C GLY A 114 9.72 23.50 1.84
N GLN A 115 10.59 23.49 0.84
CA GLN A 115 10.18 23.75 -0.54
C GLN A 115 9.30 22.63 -1.10
N ALA A 116 8.60 22.93 -2.19
CA ALA A 116 7.84 21.93 -2.93
C ALA A 116 8.72 20.73 -3.33
N VAL A 117 8.19 19.51 -3.26
CA VAL A 117 8.94 18.25 -3.50
C VAL A 117 9.73 18.28 -4.81
N LYS A 118 9.16 18.84 -5.89
CA LYS A 118 9.84 18.95 -7.19
C LYS A 118 11.12 19.78 -7.13
N GLN A 119 11.12 20.88 -6.38
CA GLN A 119 12.29 21.74 -6.17
C GLN A 119 13.28 21.04 -5.23
N ARG A 120 12.79 20.49 -4.11
CA ARG A 120 13.62 19.78 -3.13
C ARG A 120 14.40 18.60 -3.72
N ARG A 121 13.85 17.91 -4.72
CA ARG A 121 14.58 16.84 -5.44
C ARG A 121 15.87 17.34 -6.11
N ARG A 122 15.88 18.58 -6.62
CA ARG A 122 17.08 19.17 -7.24
C ARG A 122 18.10 19.56 -6.20
N ASP A 123 17.66 20.19 -5.11
CA ASP A 123 18.53 20.59 -4.00
C ASP A 123 19.20 19.37 -3.36
N VAL A 124 18.44 18.29 -3.14
CA VAL A 124 19.00 17.02 -2.64
C VAL A 124 19.98 16.40 -3.63
N ALA A 125 19.73 16.52 -4.94
CA ALA A 125 20.66 16.02 -5.94
C ALA A 125 21.97 16.82 -5.97
N LYS A 126 21.90 18.16 -5.84
CA LYS A 126 23.09 19.02 -5.71
C LYS A 126 23.87 18.70 -4.44
N LEU A 127 23.20 18.63 -3.30
CA LEU A 127 23.81 18.22 -2.04
C LEU A 127 24.56 16.89 -2.16
N ASN A 128 23.93 15.88 -2.76
CA ASN A 128 24.53 14.55 -2.89
C ASN A 128 25.70 14.48 -3.88
N ARG A 129 25.77 15.37 -4.88
CA ARG A 129 26.81 15.36 -5.93
C ARG A 129 27.94 16.34 -5.66
N GLU A 130 27.59 17.53 -5.19
CA GLU A 130 28.46 18.71 -5.12
C GLU A 130 28.73 19.08 -3.65
N GLY A 131 28.00 18.51 -2.68
CA GLY A 131 28.15 18.85 -1.26
C GLY A 131 27.53 20.20 -0.88
N GLU A 132 26.87 20.87 -1.83
CA GLU A 132 26.30 22.20 -1.63
C GLU A 132 24.95 22.12 -0.89
N ILE A 133 24.84 22.91 0.18
CA ILE A 133 23.59 23.15 0.91
C ILE A 133 23.06 24.52 0.50
N ASN A 134 21.82 24.56 0.00
CA ASN A 134 21.02 25.77 -0.17
C ASN A 134 20.38 26.20 1.16
#